data_AF-A0A150R3W4-F1
#
_entry.id   AF-A0A150R3W4-F1
#
_cell.length_a   1.000
_cell.length_b   1.000
_cell.length_c   1.000
_cell.angle_alpha   90.00
_cell.angle_beta   90.00
_cell.angle_gamma   90.00
#
_symmetry.space_group_name_H-M   'P 1'
#
loop_
_entity.id
_entity.type
_entity.pdbx_description
1 polymer ?
#
loop_
_entity_poly.entity_id
_entity_poly.type
_entity_poly.pdbx_seq_one_letter_code
_entity_poly.pdbx_strand_id
1 'polypeptide(L)'
;MKNTLVALILGALSLSTVMSSSDPAQAQDRDRAPEGSYRRTCRDIRTERGTLHARCQDRRGNFQRTRMVDYRRCRGDIENDNGHLRCSRHHR
;
A
#
# COMPACT_ATOMS: atom_id res chain seq x y z
N MET A 1 -6.49 13.74 -21.18
CA MET A 1 -6.53 15.06 -21.86
C MET A 1 -6.60 16.10 -20.74
N LYS A 2 -5.46 16.68 -20.34
CA LYS A 2 -5.41 17.66 -19.23
C LYS A 2 -5.75 19.03 -19.82
N ASN A 3 -6.96 19.52 -19.55
CA ASN A 3 -7.40 20.86 -19.95
C ASN A 3 -6.67 21.91 -19.08
N THR A 4 -5.54 22.41 -19.59
CA THR A 4 -4.77 23.49 -18.97
C THR A 4 -5.34 24.84 -19.40
N LEU A 5 -6.27 25.39 -18.63
CA LEU A 5 -6.68 26.79 -18.74
C LEU A 5 -6.03 27.57 -17.59
N VAL A 6 -4.79 28.00 -17.82
CA VAL A 6 -4.13 29.00 -16.98
C VAL A 6 -4.68 30.35 -17.43
N ALA A 7 -5.58 30.94 -16.63
CA ALA A 7 -6.00 32.31 -16.82
C ALA A 7 -4.80 33.22 -16.53
N LEU A 8 -4.20 33.78 -17.59
CA LEU A 8 -3.12 34.75 -17.51
C LEU A 8 -3.69 36.09 -17.04
N ILE A 9 -3.39 36.44 -15.79
CA ILE A 9 -3.72 37.72 -15.17
C ILE A 9 -2.63 38.73 -15.55
N LEU A 10 -2.95 39.72 -16.37
CA LEU A 10 -2.07 40.86 -16.66
C LEU A 10 -2.37 41.98 -15.66
N GLY A 11 -1.49 42.19 -14.68
CA GLY A 11 -1.62 43.28 -13.70
C GLY A 11 -0.44 43.39 -12.73
N ALA A 12 0.59 44.13 -13.16
CA ALA A 12 1.71 44.79 -12.44
C ALA A 12 2.14 44.36 -11.01
N LEU A 13 3.37 43.84 -10.94
CA LEU A 13 4.48 44.07 -9.96
C LEU A 13 4.18 44.50 -8.49
N SER A 14 4.50 43.55 -7.58
CA SER A 14 5.19 43.67 -6.27
C SER A 14 4.43 43.36 -4.96
N LEU A 15 5.11 42.56 -4.11
CA LEU A 15 4.95 42.21 -2.68
C LEU A 15 3.90 41.16 -2.23
N SER A 16 4.41 39.93 -2.08
CA SER A 16 4.17 38.97 -0.98
C SER A 16 2.74 38.61 -0.58
N THR A 17 2.24 37.47 -1.07
CA THR A 17 1.60 36.48 -0.20
C THR A 17 2.05 35.08 -0.62
N VAL A 18 3.06 34.54 0.08
CA VAL A 18 3.30 33.10 0.04
C VAL A 18 2.14 32.45 0.78
N MET A 19 1.12 32.01 0.04
CA MET A 19 0.06 31.20 0.63
C MET A 19 0.68 29.84 0.96
N SER A 20 1.04 29.66 2.23
CA SER A 20 1.44 28.39 2.81
C SER A 20 0.35 27.36 2.55
N SER A 21 0.57 26.43 1.61
CA SER A 21 -0.21 25.20 1.57
C SER A 21 0.25 24.34 2.74
N SER A 22 -0.52 24.36 3.82
CA SER A 22 -0.55 23.24 4.75
C SER A 22 -1.03 22.03 3.95
N ASP A 23 -0.12 21.31 3.33
CA ASP A 23 -0.41 19.99 2.77
C ASP A 23 -0.89 19.13 3.93
N PRO A 24 -2.17 18.69 3.97
CA PRO A 24 -2.48 17.59 4.85
C PRO A 24 -1.57 16.47 4.39
N ALA A 25 -0.78 15.91 5.30
CA ALA A 25 -0.04 14.68 5.05
C ALA A 25 -1.07 13.66 4.55
N GLN A 26 -1.19 13.56 3.23
CA GLN A 26 -2.08 12.62 2.58
C GLN A 26 -1.42 11.29 2.85
N ALA A 27 -1.80 10.67 3.96
CA ALA A 27 -1.80 9.24 4.10
C ALA A 27 -2.68 8.75 2.95
N GLN A 28 -2.04 8.61 1.79
CA GLN A 28 -2.59 8.00 0.60
C GLN A 28 -3.28 6.75 1.11
N ASP A 29 -4.57 6.60 0.82
CA ASP A 29 -5.37 5.42 1.12
C ASP A 29 -4.76 4.23 0.34
N ARG A 30 -3.60 3.79 0.83
CA ARG A 30 -2.99 2.53 0.50
C ARG A 30 -3.91 1.56 1.19
N ASP A 31 -4.86 0.99 0.43
CA ASP A 31 -5.65 -0.19 0.78
C ASP A 31 -5.02 -0.88 1.99
N ARG A 32 -5.51 -0.59 3.20
CA ARG A 32 -4.77 -0.92 4.42
C ARG A 32 -4.39 -2.40 4.38
N ALA A 33 -3.10 -2.69 4.54
CA ALA A 33 -2.62 -4.06 4.44
C ALA A 33 -3.46 -4.98 5.35
N PRO A 34 -3.93 -6.13 4.85
CA PRO A 34 -4.81 -7.00 5.62
C PRO A 34 -4.15 -7.44 6.91
N GLU A 35 -4.97 -7.71 7.92
CA GLU A 35 -4.47 -8.30 9.15
C GLU A 35 -4.02 -9.74 8.91
N GLY A 36 -3.08 -10.20 9.75
CA GLY A 36 -2.66 -11.58 9.78
C GLY A 36 -1.25 -11.78 10.35
N SER A 37 -0.92 -13.03 10.68
CA SER A 37 0.36 -13.41 11.27
C SER A 37 1.55 -13.15 10.34
N TYR A 38 1.33 -13.15 9.01
CA TYR A 38 2.37 -12.88 8.02
C TYR A 38 3.12 -11.57 8.28
N ARG A 39 2.45 -10.56 8.87
CA ARG A 39 3.04 -9.24 9.18
C ARG A 39 4.23 -9.30 10.13
N ARG A 40 4.40 -10.39 10.90
CA ARG A 40 5.53 -10.59 11.82
C ARG A 40 6.84 -10.89 11.09
N THR A 41 6.76 -11.54 9.93
CA THR A 41 7.93 -12.07 9.21
C THR A 41 8.02 -11.59 7.76
N CYS A 42 7.07 -10.77 7.32
CA CYS A 42 7.04 -10.20 5.97
C CYS A 42 7.24 -8.67 6.01
N ARG A 43 7.85 -8.14 4.95
CA ARG A 43 8.12 -6.71 4.74
C ARG A 43 7.72 -6.26 3.34
N ASP A 44 7.79 -4.95 3.10
CA ASP A 44 7.37 -4.30 1.84
C ASP A 44 5.94 -4.68 1.45
N ILE A 45 5.08 -4.73 2.47
CA ILE A 45 3.70 -5.15 2.37
C ILE A 45 2.94 -4.05 1.67
N ARG A 46 2.30 -4.41 0.56
CA ARG A 46 1.45 -3.51 -0.21
C ARG A 46 0.34 -4.28 -0.88
N THR A 47 -0.73 -3.56 -1.16
CA THR A 47 -1.94 -4.04 -1.79
C THR A 47 -2.08 -3.32 -3.12
N GLU A 48 -2.43 -4.06 -4.16
CA GLU A 48 -2.62 -3.49 -5.49
C GLU A 48 -3.72 -4.28 -6.20
N ARG A 49 -4.82 -3.61 -6.55
CA ARG A 49 -5.93 -4.20 -7.34
C ARG A 49 -6.43 -5.53 -6.76
N GLY A 50 -6.58 -5.61 -5.44
CA GLY A 50 -7.04 -6.84 -4.76
C GLY A 50 -5.99 -7.94 -4.60
N THR A 51 -4.74 -7.70 -4.99
CA THR A 51 -3.60 -8.59 -4.75
C THR A 51 -2.76 -8.05 -3.60
N LEU A 52 -2.45 -8.92 -2.64
CA LEU A 52 -1.49 -8.64 -1.58
C LEU A 52 -0.09 -9.02 -2.08
N HIS A 53 0.86 -8.10 -1.97
CA HIS A 53 2.28 -8.31 -2.27
C HIS A 53 3.11 -8.13 -1.01
N ALA A 54 4.12 -8.98 -0.84
CA ALA A 54 5.08 -8.86 0.25
C ALA A 54 6.42 -9.55 -0.09
N ARG A 55 7.45 -9.28 0.72
CA ARG A 55 8.65 -10.11 0.83
C ARG A 55 8.62 -10.84 2.17
N CYS A 56 8.51 -12.15 2.17
CA CYS A 56 8.35 -12.97 3.37
C CYS A 56 9.60 -13.78 3.68
N GLN A 57 9.99 -13.85 4.95
CA GLN A 57 11.16 -14.61 5.37
C GLN A 57 10.88 -16.13 5.29
N ASP A 58 11.74 -16.90 4.62
CA ASP A 58 11.70 -18.36 4.61
C ASP A 58 12.37 -18.96 5.85
N ARG A 59 12.31 -20.29 5.99
CA ARG A 59 12.90 -21.01 7.15
C ARG A 59 14.44 -20.89 7.21
N ARG A 60 15.09 -20.48 6.12
CA ARG A 60 16.54 -20.24 6.04
C ARG A 60 16.89 -18.78 6.31
N GLY A 61 15.90 -17.93 6.55
CA GLY A 61 16.08 -16.51 6.80
C GLY A 61 16.10 -15.62 5.55
N ASN A 62 15.97 -16.18 4.34
CA ASN A 62 15.96 -15.40 3.10
C ASN A 62 14.58 -14.81 2.85
N PHE A 63 14.53 -13.66 2.18
CA PHE A 63 13.27 -12.98 1.89
C PHE A 63 12.79 -13.29 0.48
N GLN A 64 11.68 -14.00 0.39
CA GLN A 64 11.06 -14.41 -0.87
C GLN A 64 9.96 -13.43 -1.28
N ARG A 65 9.98 -13.01 -2.54
CA ARG A 65 8.91 -12.18 -3.08
C ARG A 65 7.68 -13.06 -3.32
N THR A 66 6.56 -12.68 -2.74
CA THR A 66 5.33 -13.46 -2.80
C THR A 66 4.11 -12.56 -3.01
N ARG A 67 3.03 -13.17 -3.49
CA ARG A 67 1.75 -12.48 -3.73
C ARG A 67 0.57 -13.41 -3.48
N MET A 68 -0.53 -12.85 -3.02
CA MET A 68 -1.82 -13.53 -2.86
C MET A 68 -2.90 -12.74 -3.58
N VAL A 69 -3.45 -13.33 -4.65
CA VAL A 69 -4.56 -12.75 -5.40
C VAL A 69 -5.85 -12.94 -4.60
N ASP A 70 -6.76 -11.97 -4.70
CA ASP A 70 -8.06 -11.98 -4.02
C ASP A 70 -7.93 -12.22 -2.51
N TYR A 71 -6.96 -11.57 -1.86
CA TYR A 71 -6.70 -11.78 -0.44
C TYR A 71 -7.92 -11.53 0.45
N ARG A 72 -8.84 -10.67 -0.01
CA ARG A 72 -10.13 -10.35 0.63
C ARG A 72 -11.08 -11.56 0.75
N ARG A 73 -10.85 -12.63 -0.03
CA ARG A 73 -11.59 -13.89 0.07
C ARG A 73 -11.06 -14.82 1.17
N CYS A 74 -9.89 -14.51 1.73
CA CYS A 74 -9.37 -15.27 2.85
C CYS A 74 -10.28 -15.09 4.07
N ARG A 75 -10.79 -16.20 4.61
CA ARG A 75 -11.68 -16.21 5.78
C ARG A 75 -10.96 -16.58 7.08
N GLY A 76 -9.69 -16.98 6.99
CA GLY A 76 -8.83 -17.26 8.14
C GLY A 76 -7.65 -16.30 8.21
N ASP A 77 -6.64 -16.69 8.97
CA ASP A 77 -5.39 -15.95 9.08
C ASP A 77 -4.61 -15.97 7.76
N ILE A 78 -4.05 -14.82 7.37
CA ILE A 78 -3.05 -14.74 6.32
C ILE A 78 -1.69 -14.98 6.96
N GLU A 79 -1.05 -16.08 6.59
CA GLU A 79 0.19 -16.54 7.20
C GLU A 79 1.35 -16.56 6.20
N ASN A 80 2.56 -16.64 6.74
CA ASN A 80 3.77 -16.89 5.96
C ASN A 80 4.15 -18.37 6.09
N ASP A 81 3.99 -19.13 5.01
CA ASP A 81 4.45 -20.50 4.90
C ASP A 81 5.76 -20.56 4.11
N ASN A 82 6.88 -20.61 4.83
CA ASN A 82 8.22 -20.75 4.27
C ASN A 82 8.54 -19.76 3.12
N GLY A 83 8.18 -18.49 3.29
CA GLY A 83 8.39 -17.43 2.30
C GLY A 83 7.19 -17.17 1.39
N HIS A 84 6.07 -17.89 1.56
CA HIS A 84 4.88 -17.75 0.72
C HIS A 84 3.65 -17.33 1.53
N LEU A 85 2.90 -16.34 1.03
CA LEU A 85 1.61 -15.98 1.61
C LEU A 85 0.61 -17.13 1.43
N ARG A 86 -0.01 -17.57 2.52
CA ARG A 86 -1.10 -18.56 2.53
C ARG A 86 -2.29 -18.03 3.30
N CYS A 87 -3.47 -18.51 2.92
CA CYS A 87 -4.67 -18.34 3.72
C CYS A 87 -4.89 -19.63 4.49
N SER A 88 -4.79 -19.56 5.82
CA SER A 88 -5.16 -20.69 6.67
C SER A 88 -6.66 -20.94 6.51
N ARG A 89 -7.05 -22.19 6.25
CA ARG A 89 -8.46 -22.59 6.24
C ARG A 89 -8.78 -23.11 7.62
N HIS A 90 -9.68 -22.44 8.34
CA HIS A 90 -10.24 -23.00 9.57
C HIS A 90 -11.19 -24.14 9.18
N HIS A 91 -10.74 -25.38 9.35
CA HIS A 91 -11.63 -26.52 9.44
C HIS A 91 -12.25 -26.49 10.85
N ARG A 92 -13.41 -25.85 10.97
CA ARG A 92 -14.30 -26.06 12.13
C ARG A 92 -15.26 -27.18 11.80
#